data_AF-A0A960F3L8-F1
#
_entry.id   AF-A0A960F3L8-F1
#
_cell.length_a   1.000
_cell.length_b   1.000
_cell.length_c   1.000
_cell.angle_alpha   90.00
_cell.angle_beta   90.00
_cell.angle_gamma   90.00
#
_symmetry.space_group_name_H-M   'P 1'
#
loop_
_entity.id
_entity.type
_entity.pdbx_description
1 polymer ?
#
loop_
_entity_poly.entity_id
_entity_poly.type
_entity_poly.pdbx_seq_one_letter_code
_entity_poly.pdbx_strand_id
1 'polypeptide(L)'
;INYYPPRGDNKEGWDNIDIYGWMGYPMQIKIDFLCRDSILAAPIVLDLALFMDLAARAGQSGVQEWLSFYFKAPMGASPDVGPEHDLFIQQTKLKNTLREWMGEEPVTHSEAG
;
A
#
# COMPACT_ATOMS: atom_id res chain seq x y z
N ILE A 1 2.81 -19.40 4.57
CA ILE A 1 3.88 -19.27 3.55
C ILE A 1 4.69 -20.54 3.60
N ASN A 2 4.79 -21.28 2.50
CA ASN A 2 5.52 -22.56 2.43
C ASN A 2 6.62 -22.46 1.36
N TYR A 3 7.78 -23.05 1.64
CA TYR A 3 8.89 -23.05 0.69
C TYR A 3 8.76 -24.22 -0.30
N TYR A 4 8.81 -23.90 -1.59
CA TYR A 4 8.81 -24.88 -2.67
C TYR A 4 9.99 -24.61 -3.61
N PRO A 5 11.13 -25.31 -3.44
CA PRO A 5 12.38 -25.00 -4.11
C PRO A 5 12.30 -24.84 -5.63
N PRO A 6 11.54 -25.67 -6.38
CA PRO A 6 11.50 -25.58 -7.85
C PRO A 6 11.00 -24.24 -8.41
N ARG A 7 10.27 -23.45 -7.62
CA ARG A 7 9.70 -22.18 -8.09
C ARG A 7 10.62 -20.97 -7.97
N GLY A 8 11.68 -21.05 -7.16
CA GLY A 8 12.62 -19.94 -6.99
C GLY A 8 11.90 -18.64 -6.59
N ASP A 9 12.08 -17.57 -7.37
CA ASP A 9 11.44 -16.26 -7.17
C ASP A 9 9.95 -16.22 -7.54
N ASN A 10 9.45 -17.23 -8.26
CA ASN A 10 8.03 -17.29 -8.58
C ASN A 10 7.23 -17.64 -7.33
N LYS A 11 6.38 -16.72 -6.91
CA LYS A 11 5.44 -16.93 -5.82
C LYS A 11 4.05 -17.19 -6.36
N GLU A 12 3.29 -17.93 -5.57
CA GLU A 12 1.89 -18.19 -5.80
C GLU A 12 1.14 -17.88 -4.50
N GLY A 13 0.18 -16.97 -4.58
CA GLY A 13 -0.72 -16.62 -3.50
C GLY A 13 -2.12 -17.14 -3.81
N TRP A 14 -2.68 -17.90 -2.88
CA TRP A 14 -4.05 -18.41 -2.97
C TRP A 14 -4.89 -17.76 -1.88
N ASP A 15 -5.92 -17.02 -2.27
CA ASP A 15 -6.88 -16.41 -1.36
C ASP A 15 -8.28 -16.93 -1.66
N ASN A 16 -9.01 -17.34 -0.61
CA ASN A 16 -10.44 -17.65 -0.68
C ASN A 16 -11.19 -16.69 0.23
N ILE A 17 -12.01 -15.83 -0.36
CA ILE A 17 -12.79 -14.82 0.34
C ILE A 17 -14.25 -15.27 0.30
N ASP A 18 -14.74 -15.75 1.44
CA ASP A 18 -16.14 -16.12 1.61
C ASP A 18 -16.98 -14.87 1.91
N ILE A 19 -18.03 -14.65 1.13
CA ILE A 19 -18.92 -13.48 1.27
C ILE A 19 -20.39 -13.91 1.29
N TYR A 20 -21.26 -13.05 1.80
CA TYR A 20 -22.70 -13.27 1.79
C TYR A 20 -23.39 -12.11 1.07
N GLY A 21 -24.37 -12.44 0.23
CA GLY A 21 -25.17 -11.48 -0.49
C GLY A 21 -26.50 -11.19 0.19
N TRP A 22 -27.40 -10.56 -0.58
CA TRP A 22 -28.80 -10.39 -0.19
C TRP A 22 -29.41 -11.72 0.26
N MET A 23 -30.30 -11.69 1.26
CA MET A 23 -30.91 -12.88 1.88
C MET A 23 -29.91 -13.91 2.46
N GLY A 24 -28.64 -13.51 2.67
CA GLY A 24 -27.64 -14.39 3.29
C GLY A 24 -27.16 -15.51 2.36
N TYR A 25 -27.36 -15.41 1.04
CA TYR A 25 -26.83 -16.40 0.10
C TYR A 25 -25.29 -16.38 0.12
N PRO A 26 -24.62 -17.52 0.39
CA PRO A 26 -23.17 -17.58 0.42
C PRO A 26 -22.60 -17.54 -1.01
N MET A 27 -21.48 -16.85 -1.17
CA MET A 27 -20.69 -16.77 -2.39
C MET A 27 -19.21 -16.79 -2.03
N GLN A 28 -18.34 -17.01 -3.03
CA GLN A 28 -16.89 -17.04 -2.82
C GLN A 28 -16.18 -16.27 -3.93
N ILE A 29 -15.13 -15.55 -3.57
CA ILE A 29 -14.13 -15.03 -4.50
C ILE A 29 -12.85 -15.82 -4.26
N LYS A 30 -12.33 -16.47 -5.30
CA LYS A 30 -11.05 -17.18 -5.26
C LYS A 30 -10.05 -16.43 -6.13
N ILE A 31 -8.89 -16.15 -5.57
CA ILE A 31 -7.80 -15.45 -6.24
C ILE A 31 -6.59 -16.38 -6.22
N ASP A 32 -6.04 -16.63 -7.40
CA ASP A 32 -4.74 -17.27 -7.58
C ASP A 32 -3.81 -16.26 -8.23
N PHE A 33 -2.79 -15.84 -7.47
CA PHE A 33 -1.85 -14.80 -7.87
C PHE A 33 -0.47 -15.39 -8.05
N LEU A 34 -0.10 -15.65 -9.31
CA LEU A 34 1.26 -16.01 -9.69
C LEU A 34 2.05 -14.75 -9.97
N CYS A 35 3.14 -14.55 -9.23
CA CYS A 35 3.98 -13.37 -9.36
C CYS A 35 5.46 -13.70 -9.18
N ARG A 36 6.29 -12.69 -9.36
CA ARG A 36 7.71 -12.72 -9.06
C ARG A 36 7.98 -11.70 -7.97
N ASP A 37 8.37 -12.17 -6.78
CA ASP A 37 8.48 -11.28 -5.62
C ASP A 37 9.51 -10.17 -5.88
N SER A 38 10.63 -10.50 -6.52
CA SER A 38 11.71 -9.54 -6.77
C SER A 38 11.30 -8.39 -7.71
N ILE A 39 10.54 -8.67 -8.79
CA ILE A 39 10.14 -7.61 -9.73
C ILE A 39 9.02 -6.73 -9.17
N LEU A 40 8.23 -7.24 -8.22
CA LEU A 40 7.26 -6.44 -7.48
C LEU A 40 7.94 -5.58 -6.41
N ALA A 41 8.96 -6.12 -5.72
CA ALA A 41 9.64 -5.42 -4.64
C ALA A 41 10.62 -4.33 -5.12
N ALA A 42 11.35 -4.58 -6.21
CA ALA A 42 12.35 -3.64 -6.73
C ALA A 42 11.84 -2.20 -6.95
N PRO A 43 10.71 -1.96 -7.65
CA PRO A 43 10.18 -0.62 -7.84
C PRO A 43 9.70 0.02 -6.52
N ILE A 44 9.14 -0.77 -5.60
CA ILE A 44 8.72 -0.27 -4.27
C ILE A 44 9.93 0.27 -3.49
N VAL A 45 11.06 -0.45 -3.52
CA VAL A 45 12.29 -0.02 -2.84
C VAL A 45 12.87 1.23 -3.49
N LEU A 46 12.82 1.33 -4.83
CA LEU A 46 13.27 2.51 -5.55
C LEU A 46 12.43 3.74 -5.20
N ASP A 47 11.11 3.61 -5.23
CA ASP A 47 10.18 4.69 -4.86
C ASP A 47 10.43 5.16 -3.41
N LEU A 48 10.58 4.23 -2.47
CA LEU A 48 10.88 4.56 -1.08
C LEU A 48 12.21 5.31 -0.94
N ALA A 49 13.27 4.91 -1.66
CA ALA A 49 14.54 5.61 -1.63
C ALA A 49 14.42 7.04 -2.16
N LEU A 50 13.70 7.23 -3.26
CA LEU A 50 13.46 8.55 -3.85
C LEU A 50 12.62 9.43 -2.94
N PHE A 51 11.54 8.90 -2.37
CA PHE A 51 10.66 9.66 -1.49
C PHE A 51 11.27 9.96 -0.13
N MET A 52 12.12 9.09 0.41
CA MET A 52 12.88 9.40 1.63
C MET A 52 13.91 10.52 1.40
N ASP A 53 14.59 10.53 0.25
CA ASP A 53 15.46 11.65 -0.12
C ASP A 53 14.66 12.96 -0.27
N LEU A 54 13.49 12.90 -0.92
CA LEU A 54 12.58 14.05 -1.01
C LEU A 54 12.14 14.54 0.37
N ALA A 55 11.72 13.63 1.26
CA ALA A 55 11.31 13.94 2.62
C ALA A 55 12.42 14.69 3.37
N ALA A 56 13.66 14.20 3.27
CA ALA A 56 14.82 14.81 3.90
C ALA A 56 15.07 16.24 3.36
N ARG A 57 14.97 16.44 2.03
CA ARG A 57 15.10 17.77 1.41
C ARG A 57 13.96 18.71 1.77
N ALA A 58 12.76 18.19 2.01
CA ALA A 58 11.59 18.92 2.50
C ALA A 58 11.64 19.17 4.02
N GLY A 59 12.73 18.80 4.70
CA GLY A 59 12.91 19.00 6.14
C GLY A 59 12.06 18.09 7.03
N GLN A 60 11.46 17.04 6.46
CA GLN A 60 10.66 16.08 7.20
C GLN A 60 11.53 15.14 8.03
N SER A 61 11.01 14.72 9.20
CA SER A 61 11.69 13.79 10.10
C SER A 61 10.68 12.95 10.87
N GLY A 62 11.16 11.89 11.54
CA GLY A 62 10.29 10.97 12.26
C GLY A 62 9.46 10.06 11.34
N VAL A 63 8.35 9.55 11.84
CA VAL A 63 7.48 8.61 11.11
C VAL A 63 6.85 9.30 9.90
N GLN A 64 7.15 8.79 8.70
CA GLN A 64 6.62 9.29 7.44
C GLN A 64 5.30 8.55 7.09
N GLU A 65 4.19 8.91 7.74
CA GLU A 65 2.89 8.23 7.55
C GLU A 65 2.40 8.24 6.09
N TRP A 66 2.74 9.27 5.32
CA TRP A 66 2.38 9.41 3.91
C TRP A 66 3.02 8.33 3.01
N LEU A 67 4.04 7.62 3.50
CA LEU A 67 4.65 6.47 2.82
C LEU A 67 4.01 5.12 3.18
N SER A 68 2.95 5.12 4.00
CA SER A 68 2.25 3.89 4.43
C SER A 68 1.80 2.97 3.29
N PHE A 69 1.51 3.53 2.11
CA PHE A 69 1.17 2.80 0.88
C PHE A 69 2.17 1.70 0.51
N TYR A 70 3.45 1.87 0.86
CA TYR A 70 4.52 0.95 0.49
C TYR A 70 4.80 -0.13 1.54
N PHE A 71 4.13 -0.11 2.70
CA PHE A 71 4.40 -1.01 3.82
C PHE A 71 3.21 -1.88 4.17
N LYS A 72 3.47 -3.17 4.41
CA LYS A 72 2.45 -4.11 4.91
C LYS A 72 1.96 -3.75 6.32
N ALA A 73 2.85 -3.23 7.16
CA ALA A 73 2.58 -2.85 8.55
C ALA A 73 3.12 -1.42 8.78
N PRO A 74 2.39 -0.38 8.34
CA PRO A 74 2.83 0.99 8.54
C PRO A 74 2.80 1.35 10.02
N MET A 75 3.61 2.33 10.41
CA MET A 75 3.60 2.90 11.74
C MET A 75 2.68 4.13 11.76
N GLY A 76 1.91 4.29 12.83
CA GLY A 76 1.20 5.55 13.11
C GLY A 76 2.15 6.62 13.66
N ALA A 77 1.85 7.88 13.42
CA ALA A 77 2.58 9.05 13.90
C ALA A 77 2.39 9.26 15.41
N SER A 78 1.28 8.78 15.97
CA SER A 78 1.03 8.80 17.41
C SER A 78 0.40 7.49 17.89
N PRO A 79 0.53 7.14 19.19
CA PRO A 79 -0.11 5.96 19.75
C PRO A 79 -1.64 5.98 19.68
N ASP A 80 -2.24 7.17 19.64
CA ASP A 80 -3.69 7.38 19.63
C ASP A 80 -4.30 7.21 18.22
N VAL A 81 -3.47 7.33 17.18
CA VAL A 81 -3.85 7.15 15.78
C VAL A 81 -3.28 5.83 15.29
N GLY A 82 -4.14 4.81 15.21
CA GLY A 82 -3.76 3.49 14.70
C GLY A 82 -3.30 3.54 13.23
N PRO A 83 -2.59 2.51 12.76
CA PRO A 83 -2.15 2.43 11.37
C PRO A 83 -3.35 2.31 10.42
N GLU A 84 -3.33 3.10 9.36
CA GLU A 84 -4.27 2.96 8.24
C GLU A 84 -3.83 1.78 7.36
N HIS A 85 -4.76 0.94 6.92
CA HIS A 85 -4.52 -0.24 6.08
C HIS A 85 -5.32 -0.23 4.76
N ASP A 86 -6.24 0.72 4.58
CA ASP A 86 -6.91 0.93 3.30
C ASP A 86 -5.94 1.55 2.29
N LEU A 87 -5.61 0.78 1.26
CA LEU A 87 -4.63 1.15 0.24
C LEU A 87 -5.03 2.43 -0.53
N PHE A 88 -6.32 2.71 -0.71
CA PHE A 88 -6.79 3.90 -1.41
C PHE A 88 -6.70 5.15 -0.53
N ILE A 89 -6.96 5.01 0.77
CA ILE A 89 -6.74 6.10 1.72
C ILE A 89 -5.25 6.39 1.83
N GLN A 90 -4.40 5.37 1.92
CA GLN A 90 -2.93 5.53 1.92
C GLN A 90 -2.43 6.20 0.63
N GLN A 91 -2.95 5.83 -0.54
CA GLN A 91 -2.61 6.48 -1.81
C GLN A 91 -3.05 7.96 -1.83
N THR A 92 -4.23 8.25 -1.30
CA THR A 92 -4.73 9.62 -1.17
C THR A 92 -3.83 10.45 -0.24
N LYS A 93 -3.40 9.88 0.89
CA LYS A 93 -2.43 10.51 1.80
C LYS A 93 -1.12 10.83 1.09
N LEU A 94 -0.53 9.86 0.38
CA LEU A 94 0.68 10.05 -0.43
C LEU A 94 0.53 11.23 -1.41
N LYS A 95 -0.55 11.24 -2.21
CA LYS A 95 -0.80 12.29 -3.20
C LYS A 95 -1.01 13.66 -2.55
N ASN A 96 -1.81 13.72 -1.48
CA ASN A 96 -2.13 14.98 -0.82
C ASN A 96 -0.92 15.60 -0.11
N THR A 97 -0.02 14.80 0.47
CA THR A 97 1.24 15.31 1.01
C THR A 97 2.12 15.94 -0.08
N LEU A 98 2.23 15.30 -1.25
CA LEU A 98 2.99 15.86 -2.36
C LEU A 98 2.35 17.15 -2.92
N ARG A 99 1.01 17.18 -3.05
CA ARG A 99 0.26 18.35 -3.50
C ARG A 99 0.44 19.53 -2.53
N GLU A 100 0.34 19.26 -1.23
CA GLU A 100 0.57 20.28 -0.19
C GLU A 100 1.98 20.88 -0.31
N TRP A 101 3.01 20.06 -0.51
CA TRP A 101 4.38 20.55 -0.71
C TRP A 101 4.56 21.35 -2.00
N MET A 102 3.71 21.11 -3.00
CA MET A 102 3.66 21.88 -4.25
C MET A 102 2.80 23.16 -4.14
N GLY A 103 2.11 23.38 -3.01
CA GLY A 103 1.18 24.49 -2.84
C GLY A 103 -0.16 24.28 -3.57
N GLU A 104 -0.52 23.03 -3.88
CA GLU A 104 -1.78 22.65 -4.51
C GLU A 104 -2.82 22.22 -3.46
N GLU A 105 -4.09 22.42 -3.78
CA GLU A 105 -5.21 21.98 -2.92
C GLU A 105 -5.28 20.44 -2.83
N PRO A 106 -5.66 19.89 -1.66
CA PRO A 106 -5.84 18.46 -1.47
C PRO A 106 -6.95 17.89 -2.36
N VAL A 107 -6.75 16.68 -2.85
CA VAL A 107 -7.78 15.88 -3.51
C VAL A 107 -8.77 15.38 -2.46
N THR A 108 -10.02 15.81 -2.58
CA THR A 108 -11.14 15.46 -1.68
C THR A 108 -12.16 14.52 -2.32
N HIS A 109 -12.05 14.29 -3.62
CA HIS A 109 -12.89 13.37 -4.40
C HIS A 109 -12.04 12.65 -5.44
N SER A 110 -12.46 11.46 -5.85
CA SER A 110 -11.76 10.67 -6.85
C SER A 110 -11.65 11.46 -8.17
N GLU A 111 -10.46 11.93 -8.54
CA GLU A 111 -10.12 12.31 -9.92
C GLU A 111 -9.98 11.05 -10.81
N ALA A 112 -10.86 10.06 -10.65
CA ALA A 112 -10.92 8.92 -11.54
C ALA A 112 -11.55 9.37 -12.86
N GLY A 113 -10.68 9.73 -13.81
CA GLY A 113 -10.89 9.45 -15.23
C GLY A 113 -10.41 8.03 -15.54
#